data_AF-W7SZ95-F1
#
_entry.id   AF-W7SZ95-F1
#
_cell.length_a   1.000
_cell.length_b   1.000
_cell.length_c   1.000
_cell.angle_alpha   90.00
_cell.angle_beta   90.00
_cell.angle_gamma   90.00
#
_symmetry.space_group_name_H-M   'P 1'
#
loop_
_entity.id
_entity.type
_entity.pdbx_description
1 polymer ?
#
loop_
_entity_poly.entity_id
_entity_poly.type
_entity_poly.pdbx_seq_one_letter_code
_entity_poly.pdbx_strand_id
1 'polypeptide(L)'
;MTDMGMDASVTGVPPAVLLLRIVLLLATAAVAGIGLLRPTVVSLPRSTFVIAWIAGAVTAVADVISLLWLDAHPAFAVGQLLLAVAVPATLRWRSPSAYLGFGLLVVLISEISLSHMGIEFLADTGYTVGVVAWLGLTLVTPSTGRLRPLALTLAVVLALAGVLQIAVSGVGFDRRLYDTGFGLALLAVALLPIVVTALTITLPVQRLYPVGALLVVVAYLAWAALGAIPRPADLPTPGVPLLGTASGAPVLVVPQRPGHNLVHLPGEAVVNGVRAVARPGMNGAWADIDLPPGRSTLQLSSGGKESTLSVDTGSGTARTVDPECANAALGGLIGGSRVALTSCPSDALSTGDAEAVHKLVDFLAARKISAITVVGDDSARSKAAAAAVRAAGIPVFDTEQPNSALVVVSGWSTAADELSKVAVEQTRKPTFINGIYLAPWLLTAPLLKSVVSSAIPLRFDPRDPQTLAYTVALANAFPGETGSIGGLDEWLAAQGQRSDPSVRLYASAQVDAMPMDNTMDGMEMAYPGQWVPNGTIVPISGPLS
;
A
#
# COMPACT_ATOMS: atom_id res chain seq x y z
N MET A 1 -34.17 6.41 10.69
CA MET A 1 -33.98 7.87 10.68
C MET A 1 -33.25 8.25 11.97
N THR A 2 -31.98 7.91 12.01
CA THR A 2 -30.99 8.34 13.00
C THR A 2 -29.71 8.43 12.19
N ASP A 3 -29.46 9.67 11.80
CA ASP A 3 -28.29 10.16 11.10
C ASP A 3 -27.09 9.95 12.04
N MET A 4 -26.36 8.85 11.85
CA MET A 4 -25.01 8.70 12.38
C MET A 4 -24.08 9.06 11.22
N GLY A 5 -23.83 10.36 11.11
CA GLY A 5 -22.71 10.91 10.35
C GLY A 5 -21.43 10.25 10.86
N MET A 6 -20.95 9.26 10.11
CA MET A 6 -19.59 8.79 10.21
C MET A 6 -18.71 9.88 9.61
N ASP A 7 -18.28 10.80 10.46
CA ASP A 7 -17.07 11.56 10.24
C ASP A 7 -15.94 10.55 10.04
N ALA A 8 -15.58 10.32 8.78
CA ALA A 8 -14.38 9.63 8.34
C ALA A 8 -13.15 10.45 8.75
N SER A 9 -12.92 10.53 10.06
CA SER A 9 -11.66 10.94 10.65
C SER A 9 -10.86 9.67 10.87
N VAL A 10 -9.84 9.48 10.04
CA VAL A 10 -8.66 8.63 10.23
C VAL A 10 -8.94 7.31 10.94
N THR A 11 -9.06 6.24 10.16
CA THR A 11 -8.98 4.80 10.50
C THR A 11 -8.22 4.45 11.79
N GLY A 12 -8.81 4.78 12.94
CA GLY A 12 -8.25 4.59 14.26
C GLY A 12 -9.15 3.65 15.06
N VAL A 13 -8.55 2.66 15.70
CA VAL A 13 -9.26 1.79 16.64
C VAL A 13 -9.91 2.68 17.72
N PRO A 14 -11.21 2.53 18.02
CA PRO A 14 -11.86 3.38 19.01
C PRO A 14 -11.10 3.33 20.35
N PRO A 15 -10.91 4.47 21.05
CA PRO A 15 -10.11 4.52 22.28
C PRO A 15 -10.57 3.51 23.35
N ALA A 16 -11.87 3.23 23.41
CA ALA A 16 -12.45 2.24 24.30
C ALA A 16 -11.98 0.80 23.99
N VAL A 17 -11.85 0.46 22.70
CA VAL A 17 -11.36 -0.85 22.24
C VAL A 17 -9.88 -1.01 22.56
N LEU A 18 -9.08 0.04 22.33
CA LEU A 18 -7.67 0.05 22.72
C LEU A 18 -7.50 -0.11 24.24
N LEU A 19 -8.27 0.63 25.03
CA LEU A 19 -8.23 0.56 26.49
C LEU A 19 -8.64 -0.83 26.98
N LEU A 20 -9.70 -1.41 26.42
CA LEU A 20 -10.14 -2.77 26.74
C LEU A 20 -9.03 -3.79 26.47
N ARG A 21 -8.40 -3.72 25.29
CA ARG A 21 -7.29 -4.60 24.90
C ARG A 21 -6.11 -4.46 25.86
N ILE A 22 -5.73 -3.23 26.19
CA ILE A 22 -4.65 -2.94 27.15
C ILE A 22 -4.95 -3.57 28.52
N VAL A 23 -6.17 -3.39 29.04
CA VAL A 23 -6.59 -3.93 30.34
C VAL A 23 -6.60 -5.45 30.31
N LEU A 24 -7.13 -6.06 29.24
CA LEU A 24 -7.15 -7.50 29.04
C LEU A 24 -5.73 -8.08 29.06
N LEU A 25 -4.83 -7.52 28.25
CA LEU A 25 -3.44 -7.98 28.12
C LEU A 25 -2.67 -7.86 29.45
N LEU A 26 -2.84 -6.74 30.17
CA LEU A 26 -2.13 -6.50 31.43
C LEU A 26 -2.64 -7.42 32.56
N ALA A 27 -3.96 -7.55 32.69
CA ALA A 27 -4.58 -8.39 33.70
C ALA A 27 -4.25 -9.87 33.46
N THR A 28 -4.31 -10.32 32.19
CA THR A 28 -3.93 -11.68 31.79
C THR A 28 -2.47 -11.97 32.10
N ALA A 29 -1.58 -11.04 31.76
CA ALA A 29 -0.15 -11.19 32.03
C ALA A 29 0.17 -11.30 33.53
N ALA A 30 -0.52 -10.51 34.36
CA ALA A 30 -0.39 -10.59 35.82
C ALA A 30 -0.87 -11.94 36.37
N VAL A 31 -2.03 -12.43 35.94
CA VAL A 31 -2.57 -13.74 36.36
C VAL A 31 -1.63 -14.88 35.94
N ALA A 32 -1.19 -14.88 34.68
CA ALA A 32 -0.25 -15.87 34.16
C ALA A 32 1.06 -15.87 34.95
N GLY A 33 1.60 -14.68 35.25
CA GLY A 33 2.84 -14.51 36.00
C GLY A 33 2.77 -15.04 37.43
N ILE A 34 1.67 -14.72 38.14
CA ILE A 34 1.44 -15.24 39.51
C ILE A 34 1.33 -16.78 39.49
N GLY A 35 0.58 -17.33 38.54
CA GLY A 35 0.42 -18.78 38.39
C GLY A 35 1.75 -19.49 38.10
N LEU A 36 2.51 -18.98 37.12
CA LEU A 36 3.78 -19.52 36.66
C LEU A 36 4.85 -19.55 37.78
N LEU A 37 4.93 -18.49 38.58
CA LEU A 37 5.95 -18.38 39.65
C LEU A 37 5.48 -18.92 41.01
N ARG A 38 4.25 -19.40 41.13
CA ARG A 38 3.73 -19.99 42.38
C ARG A 38 4.62 -21.06 43.02
N PRO A 39 5.29 -21.97 42.27
CA PRO A 39 6.16 -22.99 42.86
C PRO A 39 7.38 -22.43 43.61
N THR A 40 7.78 -21.19 43.31
CA THR A 40 9.00 -20.57 43.87
C THR A 40 8.80 -19.98 45.27
N VAL A 41 7.56 -19.97 45.79
CA VAL A 41 7.21 -19.43 47.10
C VAL A 41 6.56 -20.46 48.01
N VAL A 42 6.90 -20.39 49.30
CA VAL A 42 6.36 -21.30 50.31
C VAL A 42 4.89 -20.96 50.58
N SER A 43 4.60 -19.70 50.85
CA SER A 43 3.28 -19.14 51.15
C SER A 43 3.06 -17.84 50.37
N LEU A 44 1.84 -17.61 49.88
CA LEU A 44 1.47 -16.36 49.22
C LEU A 44 0.93 -15.34 50.25
N PRO A 45 1.29 -14.05 50.13
CA PRO A 45 0.61 -13.00 50.86
C PRO A 45 -0.87 -12.95 50.49
N ARG A 46 -1.72 -12.59 51.45
CA ARG A 46 -3.17 -12.41 51.20
C ARG A 46 -3.43 -11.35 50.12
N SER A 47 -2.60 -10.32 50.03
CA SER A 47 -2.68 -9.29 48.97
C SER A 47 -2.50 -9.88 47.58
N THR A 48 -1.49 -10.73 47.36
CA THR A 48 -1.26 -11.37 46.05
C THR A 48 -2.42 -12.26 45.64
N PHE A 49 -3.05 -12.97 46.59
CA PHE A 49 -4.24 -13.77 46.32
C PHE A 49 -5.42 -12.90 45.89
N VAL A 50 -5.65 -11.77 46.56
CA VAL A 50 -6.69 -10.79 46.19
C VAL A 50 -6.43 -10.19 44.82
N ILE A 51 -5.19 -9.78 44.53
CA ILE A 51 -4.78 -9.24 43.23
C ILE A 51 -5.03 -10.26 42.11
N ALA A 52 -4.70 -11.54 42.33
CA ALA A 52 -4.94 -12.59 41.33
C ALA A 52 -6.43 -12.76 41.01
N TRP A 53 -7.31 -12.71 42.02
CA TRP A 53 -8.75 -12.78 41.79
C TRP A 53 -9.29 -11.54 41.08
N ILE A 54 -8.83 -10.34 41.44
CA ILE A 54 -9.24 -9.10 40.77
C ILE A 54 -8.78 -9.14 39.30
N ALA A 55 -7.51 -9.46 39.04
CA ALA A 55 -6.98 -9.53 37.68
C ALA A 55 -7.66 -10.63 36.86
N GLY A 56 -7.95 -11.79 37.46
CA GLY A 56 -8.72 -12.86 36.83
C GLY A 56 -10.15 -12.44 36.47
N ALA A 57 -10.85 -11.76 37.38
CA ALA A 57 -12.18 -11.23 37.12
C ALA A 57 -12.19 -10.14 36.04
N VAL A 58 -11.22 -9.23 36.07
CA VAL A 58 -11.05 -8.19 35.04
C VAL A 58 -10.78 -8.83 33.68
N THR A 59 -9.90 -9.82 33.62
CA THR A 59 -9.62 -10.58 32.39
C THR A 59 -10.89 -11.25 31.87
N ALA A 60 -11.62 -11.95 32.73
CA ALA A 60 -12.86 -12.63 32.37
C ALA A 60 -13.93 -11.67 31.81
N VAL A 61 -14.13 -10.52 32.47
CA VAL A 61 -15.11 -9.52 32.02
C VAL A 61 -14.68 -8.89 30.70
N ALA A 62 -13.40 -8.53 30.57
CA ALA A 62 -12.88 -7.92 29.35
C ALA A 62 -12.94 -8.88 28.15
N ASP A 63 -12.71 -10.16 28.39
CA ASP A 63 -12.78 -11.21 27.37
C ASP A 63 -14.23 -11.46 26.91
N VAL A 64 -15.20 -11.49 27.84
CA VAL A 64 -16.63 -11.56 27.50
C VAL A 64 -17.07 -10.34 26.69
N ILE A 65 -16.61 -9.14 27.04
CA ILE A 65 -16.90 -7.94 26.25
C ILE A 65 -16.27 -8.06 24.85
N SER A 66 -15.04 -8.57 24.75
CA SER A 66 -14.36 -8.75 23.46
C SER A 66 -15.08 -9.76 22.57
N LEU A 67 -15.61 -10.85 23.15
CA LEU A 67 -16.42 -11.83 22.42
C LEU A 67 -17.73 -11.26 21.89
N LEU A 68 -18.40 -10.43 22.68
CA LEU A 68 -19.74 -9.92 22.34
C LEU A 68 -19.69 -8.73 21.38
N TRP A 69 -18.59 -7.97 21.36
CA TRP A 69 -18.53 -6.66 20.67
C TRP A 69 -17.39 -6.50 19.68
N LEU A 70 -16.36 -7.35 19.69
CA LEU A 70 -15.13 -7.17 18.90
C LEU A 70 -14.77 -8.36 17.99
N ASP A 71 -15.73 -9.26 17.76
CA ASP A 71 -15.57 -10.46 16.90
C ASP A 71 -14.33 -11.30 17.24
N ALA A 72 -13.96 -11.35 18.52
CA ALA A 72 -12.83 -12.14 18.98
C ALA A 72 -13.04 -13.64 18.69
N HIS A 73 -11.98 -14.34 18.31
CA HIS A 73 -12.08 -15.75 17.95
C HIS A 73 -12.51 -16.58 19.19
N PRO A 74 -13.64 -17.30 19.13
CA PRO A 74 -14.30 -17.86 20.31
C PRO A 74 -13.43 -18.88 21.06
N ALA A 75 -12.59 -19.62 20.33
CA ALA A 75 -11.71 -20.61 20.95
C ALA A 75 -10.65 -19.99 21.88
N PHE A 76 -10.05 -18.85 21.50
CA PHE A 76 -9.03 -18.19 22.31
C PHE A 76 -9.64 -17.55 23.54
N ALA A 77 -10.73 -16.80 23.35
CA ALA A 77 -11.44 -16.16 24.43
C ALA A 77 -11.95 -17.16 25.47
N VAL A 78 -12.69 -18.22 25.07
CA VAL A 78 -13.14 -19.25 26.01
C VAL A 78 -11.98 -19.90 26.76
N GLY A 79 -10.86 -20.19 26.08
CA GLY A 79 -9.66 -20.70 26.72
C GLY A 79 -9.08 -19.73 27.76
N GLN A 80 -8.95 -18.46 27.40
CA GLN A 80 -8.45 -17.38 28.26
C GLN A 80 -9.35 -17.16 29.47
N LEU A 81 -10.67 -17.09 29.27
CA LEU A 81 -11.69 -16.98 30.32
C LEU A 81 -11.56 -18.10 31.35
N LEU A 82 -11.53 -19.36 30.89
CA LEU A 82 -11.43 -20.53 31.76
C LEU A 82 -10.11 -20.53 32.55
N LEU A 83 -9.00 -20.23 31.89
CA LEU A 83 -7.68 -20.21 32.52
C LEU A 83 -7.53 -19.02 33.50
N ALA A 84 -8.06 -17.85 33.16
CA ALA A 84 -8.03 -16.66 34.02
C ALA A 84 -8.76 -16.86 35.35
N VAL A 85 -9.79 -17.71 35.38
CA VAL A 85 -10.49 -18.12 36.62
C VAL A 85 -9.81 -19.30 37.30
N ALA A 86 -9.31 -20.27 36.52
CA ALA A 86 -8.69 -21.49 37.06
C ALA A 86 -7.37 -21.19 37.79
N VAL A 87 -6.55 -20.25 37.31
CA VAL A 87 -5.28 -19.88 37.96
C VAL A 87 -5.49 -19.41 39.40
N PRO A 88 -6.28 -18.36 39.70
CA PRO A 88 -6.51 -17.91 41.07
C PRO A 88 -7.16 -18.98 41.96
N ALA A 89 -8.08 -19.79 41.41
CA ALA A 89 -8.73 -20.88 42.13
C ALA A 89 -7.76 -22.00 42.57
N THR A 90 -6.67 -22.19 41.82
CA THR A 90 -5.67 -23.24 42.06
C THR A 90 -4.42 -22.76 42.79
N LEU A 91 -4.30 -21.48 43.16
CA LEU A 91 -3.10 -20.93 43.84
C LEU A 91 -2.75 -21.60 45.17
N ARG A 92 -3.66 -22.36 45.77
CA ARG A 92 -3.35 -23.20 46.94
C ARG A 92 -2.41 -24.37 46.61
N TRP A 93 -2.38 -24.83 45.36
CA TRP A 93 -1.57 -25.96 44.89
C TRP A 93 -0.45 -25.47 43.97
N ARG A 94 0.80 -25.82 44.30
CA ARG A 94 1.98 -25.28 43.61
C ARG A 94 2.08 -25.67 42.13
N SER A 95 1.96 -26.96 41.83
CA SER A 95 2.14 -27.46 40.46
C SER A 95 0.96 -27.16 39.53
N PRO A 96 -0.31 -27.39 39.93
CA PRO A 96 -1.45 -27.12 39.06
C PRO A 96 -1.53 -25.65 38.60
N SER A 97 -1.29 -24.70 39.51
CA SER A 97 -1.33 -23.27 39.14
C SER A 97 -0.24 -22.89 38.13
N ALA A 98 0.91 -23.56 38.18
CA ALA A 98 2.01 -23.30 37.25
C ALA A 98 1.67 -23.77 35.83
N TYR A 99 1.09 -24.97 35.68
CA TYR A 99 0.62 -25.46 34.38
C TYR A 99 -0.51 -24.60 33.81
N LEU A 100 -1.46 -24.17 34.65
CA LEU A 100 -2.53 -23.28 34.22
C LEU A 100 -2.01 -21.88 33.85
N GLY A 101 -1.07 -21.34 34.62
CA GLY A 101 -0.40 -20.07 34.32
C GLY A 101 0.40 -20.13 33.02
N PHE A 102 1.09 -21.25 32.77
CA PHE A 102 1.76 -21.51 31.50
C PHE A 102 0.77 -21.62 30.33
N GLY A 103 -0.35 -22.32 30.52
CA GLY A 103 -1.42 -22.39 29.53
C GLY A 103 -1.95 -21.00 29.17
N LEU A 104 -2.17 -20.14 30.17
CA LEU A 104 -2.63 -18.77 29.96
C LEU A 104 -1.59 -17.92 29.21
N LEU A 105 -0.31 -18.10 29.50
CA LEU A 105 0.79 -17.48 28.76
C LEU A 105 0.81 -17.94 27.28
N VAL A 106 0.60 -19.23 27.01
CA VAL A 106 0.55 -19.75 25.64
C VAL A 106 -0.63 -19.16 24.87
N VAL A 107 -1.79 -19.04 25.50
CA VAL A 107 -2.96 -18.38 24.89
C VAL A 107 -2.65 -16.92 24.57
N LEU A 108 -2.06 -16.19 25.51
CA LEU A 108 -1.66 -14.78 25.34
C LEU A 108 -0.66 -14.60 24.18
N ILE A 109 0.39 -15.43 24.12
CA ILE A 109 1.36 -15.38 23.01
C ILE A 109 0.65 -15.68 21.68
N SER A 110 -0.22 -16.69 21.66
CA SER A 110 -0.93 -17.11 20.45
C SER A 110 -1.79 -15.96 19.91
N GLU A 111 -2.59 -15.32 20.77
CA GLU A 111 -3.48 -14.21 20.39
C GLU A 111 -2.71 -13.05 19.74
N ILE A 112 -1.57 -12.66 20.33
CA ILE A 112 -0.77 -11.52 19.85
C ILE A 112 -0.02 -11.87 18.57
N SER A 113 0.32 -13.15 18.41
CA SER A 113 1.15 -13.65 17.33
C SER A 113 0.39 -14.03 16.06
N LEU A 114 -0.95 -14.07 16.07
CA LEU A 114 -1.74 -14.54 14.93
C LEU A 114 -1.44 -13.79 13.61
N SER A 115 -1.00 -12.53 13.70
CA SER A 115 -0.67 -11.69 12.54
C SER A 115 0.82 -11.63 12.19
N HIS A 116 1.71 -12.19 13.01
CA HIS A 116 3.15 -12.05 12.86
C HIS A 116 3.82 -13.42 12.62
N MET A 117 4.68 -13.51 11.60
CA MET A 117 5.46 -14.72 11.30
C MET A 117 6.96 -14.42 11.35
N GLY A 118 7.77 -15.44 11.63
CA GLY A 118 9.23 -15.33 11.58
C GLY A 118 9.84 -14.57 12.77
N ILE A 119 10.62 -13.51 12.49
CA ILE A 119 11.38 -12.80 13.53
C ILE A 119 10.46 -11.93 14.41
N GLU A 120 9.40 -11.36 13.83
CA GLU A 120 8.39 -10.59 14.58
C GLU A 120 7.73 -11.46 15.67
N PHE A 121 7.39 -12.70 15.32
CA PHE A 121 6.87 -13.69 16.27
C PHE A 121 7.82 -13.94 17.45
N LEU A 122 9.12 -14.05 17.18
CA LEU A 122 10.14 -14.24 18.22
C LEU A 122 10.25 -13.02 19.15
N ALA A 123 10.19 -11.81 18.58
CA ALA A 123 10.21 -10.57 19.35
C ALA A 123 8.99 -10.49 20.29
N ASP A 124 7.79 -10.72 19.76
CA ASP A 124 6.54 -10.67 20.53
C ASP A 124 6.48 -11.74 21.63
N THR A 125 6.95 -12.95 21.31
CA THR A 125 7.04 -14.04 22.28
C THR A 125 8.01 -13.71 23.40
N GLY A 126 9.23 -13.27 23.07
CA GLY A 126 10.26 -12.92 24.04
C GLY A 126 9.81 -11.77 24.95
N TYR A 127 9.16 -10.77 24.36
CA TYR A 127 8.63 -9.62 25.09
C TYR A 127 7.52 -10.05 26.06
N THR A 128 6.52 -10.81 25.59
CA THR A 128 5.40 -11.29 26.40
C THR A 128 5.87 -12.17 27.56
N VAL A 129 6.75 -13.15 27.30
CA VAL A 129 7.34 -14.01 28.34
C VAL A 129 8.08 -13.18 29.39
N GLY A 130 8.88 -12.20 28.93
CA GLY A 130 9.62 -11.29 29.81
C GLY A 130 8.69 -10.49 30.73
N VAL A 131 7.61 -9.92 30.20
CA VAL A 131 6.63 -9.13 30.97
C VAL A 131 5.90 -10.00 31.98
N VAL A 132 5.38 -11.16 31.54
CA VAL A 132 4.65 -12.09 32.40
C VAL A 132 5.51 -12.57 33.57
N ALA A 133 6.76 -12.97 33.29
CA ALA A 133 7.69 -13.40 34.33
C ALA A 133 8.08 -12.24 35.26
N TRP A 134 8.26 -11.02 34.74
CA TRP A 134 8.59 -9.84 35.56
C TRP A 134 7.44 -9.46 36.50
N LEU A 135 6.20 -9.42 36.01
CA LEU A 135 5.01 -9.15 36.82
C LEU A 135 4.78 -10.23 37.87
N GLY A 136 4.99 -11.50 37.52
CA GLY A 136 4.93 -12.57 38.51
C GLY A 136 6.00 -12.38 39.60
N LEU A 137 7.23 -12.01 39.22
CA LEU A 137 8.35 -11.82 40.15
C LEU A 137 8.06 -10.72 41.16
N THR A 138 7.48 -9.61 40.71
CA THR A 138 7.15 -8.44 41.54
C THR A 138 5.98 -8.72 42.48
N LEU A 139 4.97 -9.50 42.05
CA LEU A 139 3.76 -9.78 42.83
C LEU A 139 3.92 -10.94 43.82
N VAL A 140 4.81 -11.89 43.53
CA VAL A 140 4.99 -13.12 44.34
C VAL A 140 6.18 -13.01 45.30
N THR A 141 7.22 -12.24 44.97
CA THR A 141 8.45 -12.05 45.77
C THR A 141 9.07 -13.37 46.29
N PRO A 142 9.84 -14.09 45.46
CA PRO A 142 10.42 -15.39 45.82
C PRO A 142 11.28 -15.35 47.09
N SER A 143 11.19 -16.41 47.89
CA SER A 143 11.93 -16.57 49.16
C SER A 143 13.43 -16.83 49.01
N THR A 144 13.90 -17.12 47.79
CA THR A 144 15.29 -17.52 47.51
C THR A 144 16.18 -16.33 47.16
N GLY A 145 17.41 -16.27 47.69
CA GLY A 145 18.39 -15.20 47.41
C GLY A 145 18.88 -15.04 45.95
N ARG A 146 18.33 -15.78 44.98
CA ARG A 146 18.69 -15.73 43.54
C ARG A 146 17.81 -14.78 42.71
N LEU A 147 17.16 -13.81 43.35
CA LEU A 147 16.25 -12.87 42.70
C LEU A 147 16.93 -11.97 41.65
N ARG A 148 18.12 -11.49 41.98
CA ARG A 148 18.86 -10.54 41.13
C ARG A 148 19.27 -11.12 39.78
N PRO A 149 19.88 -12.32 39.67
CA PRO A 149 20.23 -12.88 38.36
C PRO A 149 18.99 -13.16 37.50
N LEU A 150 17.88 -13.62 38.09
CA LEU A 150 16.63 -13.83 37.35
C LEU A 150 16.08 -12.50 36.81
N ALA A 151 15.99 -11.47 37.66
CA ALA A 151 15.58 -10.13 37.23
C ALA A 151 16.49 -9.62 36.11
N LEU A 152 17.81 -9.75 36.25
CA LEU A 152 18.75 -9.33 35.20
C LEU A 152 18.48 -10.07 33.88
N THR A 153 18.29 -11.39 33.90
CA THR A 153 17.99 -12.17 32.68
C THR A 153 16.69 -11.71 32.02
N LEU A 154 15.64 -11.45 32.79
CA LEU A 154 14.36 -10.97 32.27
C LEU A 154 14.47 -9.56 31.68
N ALA A 155 15.20 -8.66 32.36
CA ALA A 155 15.43 -7.30 31.88
C ALA A 155 16.20 -7.31 30.55
N VAL A 156 17.24 -8.16 30.45
CA VAL A 156 18.02 -8.34 29.21
C VAL A 156 17.16 -8.92 28.10
N VAL A 157 16.34 -9.94 28.38
CA VAL A 157 15.41 -10.51 27.37
C VAL A 157 14.44 -9.45 26.86
N LEU A 158 13.83 -8.66 27.76
CA LEU A 158 12.93 -7.56 27.39
C LEU A 158 13.65 -6.49 26.55
N ALA A 159 14.86 -6.11 26.93
CA ALA A 159 15.66 -5.14 26.19
C ALA A 159 16.02 -5.64 24.78
N LEU A 160 16.45 -6.90 24.66
CA LEU A 160 16.76 -7.50 23.36
C LEU A 160 15.50 -7.63 22.49
N ALA A 161 14.37 -8.04 23.06
CA ALA A 161 13.10 -8.13 22.34
C ALA A 161 12.64 -6.75 21.85
N GLY A 162 12.73 -5.70 22.69
CA GLY A 162 12.37 -4.34 22.29
C GLY A 162 13.29 -3.74 21.22
N VAL A 163 14.61 -3.98 21.31
CA VAL A 163 15.57 -3.58 20.26
C VAL A 163 15.30 -4.33 18.95
N LEU A 164 15.02 -5.63 19.03
CA LEU A 164 14.66 -6.43 17.86
C LEU A 164 13.39 -5.90 17.20
N GLN A 165 12.42 -5.45 18.01
CA GLN A 165 11.16 -4.89 17.51
C GLN A 165 11.37 -3.60 16.72
N ILE A 166 12.28 -2.72 17.14
CA ILE A 166 12.69 -1.56 16.33
C ILE A 166 13.25 -2.04 14.98
N ALA A 167 14.16 -3.01 15.01
CA ALA A 167 14.82 -3.50 13.80
C ALA A 167 13.86 -4.14 12.77
N VAL A 168 12.83 -4.87 13.23
CA VAL A 168 11.85 -5.51 12.34
C VAL A 168 10.68 -4.60 11.94
N SER A 169 10.44 -3.51 12.68
CA SER A 169 9.29 -2.62 12.43
C SER A 169 9.30 -1.90 11.08
N GLY A 170 10.43 -1.89 10.37
CA GLY A 170 10.65 -1.08 9.17
C GLY A 170 10.87 0.42 9.46
N VAL A 171 10.63 0.86 10.70
CA VAL A 171 10.99 2.18 11.20
C VAL A 171 12.46 2.12 11.61
N GLY A 172 13.34 2.47 10.68
CA GLY A 172 14.78 2.58 10.95
C GLY A 172 15.08 3.64 12.00
N PHE A 173 16.37 3.85 12.30
CA PHE A 173 16.84 4.99 13.10
C PHE A 173 16.76 6.31 12.30
N ASP A 174 15.55 6.63 11.84
CA ASP A 174 15.21 7.80 11.07
C ASP A 174 14.19 8.68 11.82
N ARG A 175 13.75 9.76 11.19
CA ARG A 175 12.86 10.73 11.84
C ARG A 175 11.50 10.16 12.26
N ARG A 176 11.01 9.11 11.61
CA ARG A 176 9.75 8.45 12.00
C ARG A 176 9.82 7.91 13.41
N LEU A 177 11.02 7.57 13.90
CA LEU A 177 11.23 7.08 15.26
C LEU A 177 10.89 8.14 16.33
N TYR A 178 11.10 9.44 16.06
CA TYR A 178 10.87 10.50 17.05
C TYR A 178 9.76 11.50 16.67
N ASP A 179 9.38 11.60 15.40
CA ASP A 179 8.32 12.51 14.93
C ASP A 179 6.91 11.88 14.96
N THR A 180 6.80 10.57 15.21
CA THR A 180 5.52 9.84 15.12
C THR A 180 5.17 9.14 16.43
N GLY A 181 3.87 9.04 16.74
CA GLY A 181 3.40 8.31 17.92
C GLY A 181 3.81 6.83 17.92
N PHE A 182 3.86 6.21 16.72
CA PHE A 182 4.32 4.83 16.55
C PHE A 182 5.81 4.69 16.90
N GLY A 183 6.65 5.60 16.40
CA GLY A 183 8.08 5.64 16.72
C GLY A 183 8.36 5.87 18.20
N LEU A 184 7.63 6.80 18.83
CA LEU A 184 7.75 7.06 20.27
C LEU A 184 7.34 5.85 21.12
N ALA A 185 6.30 5.12 20.71
CA ALA A 185 5.91 3.86 21.34
C ALA A 185 7.02 2.79 21.19
N LEU A 186 7.59 2.62 19.99
CA LEU A 186 8.74 1.73 19.76
C LEU A 186 9.96 2.10 20.61
N LEU A 187 10.27 3.40 20.73
CA LEU A 187 11.33 3.89 21.62
C LEU A 187 11.05 3.51 23.07
N ALA A 188 9.81 3.67 23.56
CA ALA A 188 9.44 3.28 24.91
C ALA A 188 9.59 1.76 25.14
N VAL A 189 9.18 0.95 24.16
CA VAL A 189 9.33 -0.52 24.18
C VAL A 189 10.78 -0.96 24.31
N ALA A 190 11.72 -0.27 23.66
CA ALA A 190 13.15 -0.60 23.74
C ALA A 190 13.86 0.06 24.95
N LEU A 191 13.66 1.36 25.16
CA LEU A 191 14.42 2.13 26.15
C LEU A 191 14.02 1.80 27.59
N LEU A 192 12.73 1.58 27.89
CA LEU A 192 12.30 1.33 29.26
C LEU A 192 12.88 0.02 29.81
N PRO A 193 12.89 -1.12 29.09
CA PRO A 193 13.61 -2.33 29.52
C PRO A 193 15.12 -2.15 29.66
N ILE A 194 15.76 -1.33 28.81
CA ILE A 194 17.19 -1.00 28.95
C ILE A 194 17.42 -0.25 30.27
N VAL A 195 16.57 0.72 30.60
CA VAL A 195 16.61 1.41 31.88
C VAL A 195 16.39 0.43 33.03
N VAL A 196 15.42 -0.48 32.93
CA VAL A 196 15.20 -1.54 33.93
C VAL A 196 16.45 -2.42 34.11
N THR A 197 17.15 -2.74 33.02
CA THR A 197 18.43 -3.48 33.04
C THR A 197 19.53 -2.71 33.77
N ALA A 198 19.67 -1.41 33.49
CA ALA A 198 20.62 -0.55 34.20
C ALA A 198 20.28 -0.41 35.70
N LEU A 199 19.00 -0.28 36.03
CA LEU A 199 18.52 -0.21 37.41
C LEU A 199 18.73 -1.54 38.16
N THR A 200 18.57 -2.69 37.51
CA THR A 200 18.85 -4.02 38.12
C THR A 200 20.32 -4.19 38.50
N ILE A 201 21.21 -3.57 37.72
CA ILE A 201 22.66 -3.58 37.98
C ILE A 201 23.03 -2.60 39.10
N THR A 202 22.36 -1.45 39.20
CA THR A 202 22.81 -0.34 40.07
C THR A 202 22.06 -0.23 41.41
N LEU A 203 20.78 -0.57 41.46
CA LEU A 203 19.94 -0.35 42.65
C LEU A 203 19.82 -1.58 43.56
N PRO A 204 19.61 -1.38 44.87
CA PRO A 204 19.24 -2.46 45.77
C PRO A 204 17.85 -3.00 45.43
N VAL A 205 17.68 -4.32 45.59
CA VAL A 205 16.49 -5.10 45.21
C VAL A 205 15.17 -4.50 45.72
N GLN A 206 15.18 -3.90 46.93
CA GLN A 206 14.00 -3.28 47.54
C GLN A 206 13.44 -2.07 46.77
N ARG A 207 14.33 -1.24 46.19
CA ARG A 207 13.91 -0.07 45.37
C ARG A 207 13.68 -0.44 43.90
N LEU A 208 14.33 -1.49 43.44
CA LEU A 208 14.24 -1.97 42.07
C LEU A 208 12.84 -2.43 41.69
N TYR A 209 12.16 -3.22 42.54
CA TYR A 209 10.89 -3.84 42.16
C TYR A 209 9.74 -2.88 41.84
N PRO A 210 9.40 -1.87 42.67
CA PRO A 210 8.29 -0.98 42.34
C PRO A 210 8.58 -0.14 41.09
N VAL A 211 9.81 0.36 40.95
CA VAL A 211 10.22 1.16 39.79
C VAL A 211 10.29 0.30 38.52
N GLY A 212 10.91 -0.88 38.62
CA GLY A 212 11.03 -1.82 37.51
C GLY A 212 9.68 -2.36 37.06
N ALA A 213 8.77 -2.68 37.97
CA ALA A 213 7.40 -3.07 37.63
C ALA A 213 6.68 -1.95 36.87
N LEU A 214 6.75 -0.70 37.36
CA LEU A 214 6.14 0.44 36.69
C LEU A 214 6.69 0.61 35.27
N LEU A 215 8.01 0.57 35.10
CA LEU A 215 8.65 0.73 33.78
C LEU A 215 8.27 -0.41 32.82
N VAL A 216 8.24 -1.66 33.29
CA VAL A 216 7.83 -2.81 32.47
C VAL A 216 6.35 -2.71 32.09
N VAL A 217 5.47 -2.28 33.00
CA VAL A 217 4.07 -2.02 32.68
C VAL A 217 3.95 -0.95 31.61
N VAL A 218 4.60 0.22 31.77
CA VAL A 218 4.56 1.29 30.77
C VAL A 218 5.10 0.83 29.41
N ALA A 219 6.18 0.04 29.39
CA ALA A 219 6.72 -0.53 28.17
C ALA A 219 5.76 -1.53 27.51
N TYR A 220 5.03 -2.32 28.31
CA TYR A 220 4.03 -3.26 27.81
C TYR A 220 2.78 -2.54 27.28
N LEU A 221 2.37 -1.44 27.92
CA LEU A 221 1.30 -0.58 27.43
C LEU A 221 1.66 0.04 26.07
N ALA A 222 2.89 0.55 25.93
CA ALA A 222 3.40 1.08 24.66
C ALA A 222 3.40 0.00 23.57
N TRP A 223 3.88 -1.20 23.90
CA TRP A 223 3.88 -2.35 22.98
C TRP A 223 2.47 -2.76 22.54
N ALA A 224 1.53 -2.88 23.48
CA ALA A 224 0.14 -3.21 23.18
C ALA A 224 -0.53 -2.14 22.30
N ALA A 225 -0.15 -0.87 22.46
CA ALA A 225 -0.67 0.23 21.66
C ALA A 225 -0.15 0.24 20.21
N LEU A 226 0.99 -0.39 19.91
CA LEU A 226 1.53 -0.44 18.55
C LEU A 226 0.56 -1.04 17.53
N GLY A 227 -0.29 -1.98 17.96
CA GLY A 227 -1.31 -2.59 17.09
C GLY A 227 -2.49 -1.66 16.77
N ALA A 228 -2.65 -0.54 17.47
CA ALA A 228 -3.72 0.44 17.25
C ALA A 228 -3.22 1.76 16.65
N ILE A 229 -1.92 2.04 16.77
CA ILE A 229 -1.32 3.24 16.18
C ILE A 229 -1.00 2.94 14.71
N PRO A 230 -1.52 3.74 13.75
CA PRO A 230 -1.17 3.58 12.34
C PRO A 230 0.34 3.60 12.12
N ARG A 231 0.84 2.62 11.37
CA ARG A 231 2.26 2.61 10.97
C ARG A 231 2.53 3.85 10.11
N PRO A 232 3.61 4.61 10.37
CA PRO A 232 3.94 5.76 9.57
C PRO A 232 4.34 5.32 8.16
N ALA A 233 3.98 6.11 7.16
CA ALA A 233 4.37 5.86 5.77
C ALA A 233 5.90 5.81 5.63
N ASP A 234 6.36 5.08 4.61
CA ASP A 234 7.78 5.05 4.27
C ASP A 234 8.30 6.44 3.88
N LEU A 235 9.57 6.68 4.22
CA LEU A 235 10.20 7.94 3.85
C LEU A 235 10.40 7.99 2.33
N PRO A 236 10.14 9.16 1.71
CA PRO A 236 10.44 9.35 0.29
C PRO A 236 11.93 9.07 0.02
N THR A 237 12.22 8.28 -1.02
CA THR A 237 13.60 7.93 -1.42
C THR A 237 13.95 8.62 -2.73
N PRO A 238 14.96 9.51 -2.76
CA PRO A 238 15.31 10.33 -3.92
C PRO A 238 15.32 9.58 -5.26
N GLY A 239 14.61 10.12 -6.24
CA GLY A 239 14.51 9.59 -7.60
C GLY A 239 13.57 8.40 -7.76
N VAL A 240 13.03 7.85 -6.67
CA VAL A 240 11.97 6.84 -6.71
C VAL A 240 10.63 7.58 -6.79
N PRO A 241 9.77 7.24 -7.78
CA PRO A 241 8.41 7.77 -7.85
C PRO A 241 7.70 7.65 -6.49
N LEU A 242 6.97 8.69 -6.08
CA LEU A 242 6.27 8.71 -4.79
C LEU A 242 4.78 8.59 -5.01
N LEU A 243 4.16 7.53 -4.50
CA LEU A 243 2.72 7.44 -4.31
C LEU A 243 2.41 7.67 -2.84
N GLY A 244 1.75 8.78 -2.54
CA GLY A 244 1.31 9.15 -1.20
C GLY A 244 -0.19 9.45 -1.14
N THR A 245 -0.66 9.91 0.01
CA THR A 245 -2.05 10.32 0.20
C THR A 245 -2.08 11.74 0.75
N ALA A 246 -2.93 12.59 0.17
CA ALA A 246 -3.15 13.96 0.59
C ALA A 246 -4.65 14.25 0.58
N SER A 247 -5.18 14.82 1.68
CA SER A 247 -6.62 15.08 1.85
C SER A 247 -7.53 13.86 1.58
N GLY A 248 -7.02 12.63 1.80
CA GLY A 248 -7.73 11.37 1.55
C GLY A 248 -7.69 10.87 0.09
N ALA A 249 -7.05 11.60 -0.82
CA ALA A 249 -6.85 11.19 -2.21
C ALA A 249 -5.41 10.74 -2.48
N PRO A 250 -5.18 9.75 -3.37
CA PRO A 250 -3.84 9.39 -3.79
C PRO A 250 -3.19 10.51 -4.60
N VAL A 251 -1.88 10.67 -4.42
CA VAL A 251 -1.06 11.66 -5.11
C VAL A 251 0.21 10.98 -5.58
N LEU A 252 0.46 11.06 -6.89
CA LEU A 252 1.68 10.54 -7.50
C LEU A 252 2.62 11.70 -7.84
N VAL A 253 3.89 11.61 -7.44
CA VAL A 253 4.95 12.59 -7.75
C VAL A 253 6.11 11.89 -8.46
N VAL A 254 6.47 12.37 -9.65
CA VAL A 254 7.49 11.76 -10.54
C VAL A 254 8.35 12.86 -11.16
N PRO A 255 9.68 12.71 -11.32
CA PRO A 255 10.53 11.57 -10.94
C PRO A 255 11.00 11.60 -9.48
N GLN A 256 10.55 12.58 -8.70
CA GLN A 256 11.06 12.88 -7.36
C GLN A 256 12.57 13.23 -7.37
N ARG A 257 12.95 14.14 -8.27
CA ARG A 257 14.33 14.67 -8.41
C ARG A 257 14.32 16.20 -8.38
N PRO A 258 15.47 16.88 -8.16
CA PRO A 258 15.49 18.33 -8.12
C PRO A 258 15.07 18.92 -9.47
N GLY A 259 14.34 20.03 -9.45
CA GLY A 259 13.77 20.67 -10.63
C GLY A 259 12.38 20.16 -10.96
N HIS A 260 12.08 20.00 -12.25
CA HIS A 260 10.74 19.72 -12.75
C HIS A 260 10.23 18.33 -12.36
N ASN A 261 9.04 18.27 -11.77
CA ASN A 261 8.30 17.07 -11.42
C ASN A 261 6.85 17.20 -11.86
N LEU A 262 6.25 16.09 -12.26
CA LEU A 262 4.83 15.95 -12.50
C LEU A 262 4.14 15.43 -11.24
N VAL A 263 3.03 16.08 -10.89
CA VAL A 263 2.10 15.60 -9.86
C VAL A 263 0.80 15.20 -10.52
N HIS A 264 0.39 13.96 -10.28
CA HIS A 264 -0.86 13.40 -10.78
C HIS A 264 -1.83 13.13 -9.63
N LEU A 265 -3.08 13.57 -9.83
CA LEU A 265 -4.18 13.44 -8.88
C LEU A 265 -5.44 12.91 -9.60
N PRO A 266 -6.36 12.21 -8.90
CA PRO A 266 -7.63 11.78 -9.47
C PRO A 266 -8.54 12.93 -9.93
N GLY A 267 -8.41 14.11 -9.33
CA GLY A 267 -9.30 15.25 -9.59
C GLY A 267 -8.62 16.60 -9.35
N GLU A 268 -9.39 17.68 -9.51
CA GLU A 268 -8.88 19.04 -9.39
C GLU A 268 -8.28 19.33 -8.01
N ALA A 269 -7.12 19.98 -8.02
CA ALA A 269 -6.41 20.39 -6.82
C ALA A 269 -5.47 21.57 -7.13
N VAL A 270 -4.94 22.19 -6.09
CA VAL A 270 -3.83 23.15 -6.17
C VAL A 270 -2.64 22.55 -5.43
N VAL A 271 -1.50 22.45 -6.11
CA VAL A 271 -0.25 21.87 -5.60
C VAL A 271 0.81 22.98 -5.57
N ASN A 272 1.27 23.38 -4.38
CA ASN A 272 2.20 24.51 -4.20
C ASN A 272 1.77 25.79 -4.95
N GLY A 273 0.47 26.08 -4.98
CA GLY A 273 -0.10 27.23 -5.70
C GLY A 273 -0.32 27.00 -7.21
N VAL A 274 0.12 25.87 -7.77
CA VAL A 274 -0.13 25.50 -9.18
C VAL A 274 -1.41 24.70 -9.29
N ARG A 275 -2.35 25.13 -10.15
CA ARG A 275 -3.59 24.39 -10.38
C ARG A 275 -3.32 23.12 -11.20
N ALA A 276 -3.73 21.98 -10.68
CA ALA A 276 -3.76 20.73 -11.42
C ALA A 276 -4.94 20.75 -12.40
N VAL A 277 -4.67 20.43 -13.67
CA VAL A 277 -5.65 20.50 -14.76
C VAL A 277 -5.72 19.19 -15.53
N ALA A 278 -6.87 18.89 -16.12
CA ALA A 278 -7.01 17.79 -17.06
C ALA A 278 -6.13 18.02 -18.29
N ARG A 279 -5.60 16.94 -18.86
CA ARG A 279 -4.75 16.98 -20.06
C ARG A 279 -5.33 16.09 -21.16
N PRO A 280 -5.23 16.49 -22.45
CA PRO A 280 -5.70 15.66 -23.55
C PRO A 280 -5.08 14.26 -23.55
N GLY A 281 -5.93 13.23 -23.67
CA GLY A 281 -5.51 11.83 -23.74
C GLY A 281 -5.20 11.17 -22.40
N MET A 282 -5.46 11.85 -21.27
CA MET A 282 -5.04 11.42 -19.93
C MET A 282 -6.21 11.42 -18.95
N ASN A 283 -6.16 10.57 -17.94
CA ASN A 283 -7.12 10.60 -16.83
C ASN A 283 -6.66 11.58 -15.74
N GLY A 284 -7.60 11.97 -14.87
CA GLY A 284 -7.35 12.82 -13.71
C GLY A 284 -6.81 14.21 -14.04
N ALA A 285 -6.13 14.81 -13.05
CA ALA A 285 -5.54 16.12 -13.12
C ALA A 285 -4.02 16.08 -12.93
N TRP A 286 -3.34 17.04 -13.55
CA TRP A 286 -1.89 17.07 -13.64
C TRP A 286 -1.36 18.47 -13.33
N ALA A 287 -0.33 18.55 -12.50
CA ALA A 287 0.38 19.80 -12.20
C ALA A 287 1.89 19.62 -12.45
N ASP A 288 2.48 20.59 -13.15
CA ASP A 288 3.92 20.74 -13.25
C ASP A 288 4.42 21.54 -12.05
N ILE A 289 5.38 21.01 -11.31
CA ILE A 289 5.97 21.70 -10.17
C ILE A 289 7.49 21.62 -10.22
N ASP A 290 8.15 22.64 -9.70
CA ASP A 290 9.59 22.59 -9.44
C ASP A 290 9.84 22.28 -7.97
N LEU A 291 10.59 21.22 -7.72
CA LEU A 291 10.99 20.81 -6.39
C LEU A 291 12.43 21.24 -6.11
N PRO A 292 12.71 21.86 -4.94
CA PRO A 292 14.08 22.17 -4.54
C PRO A 292 14.86 20.87 -4.26
N PRO A 293 16.20 20.91 -4.29
CA PRO A 293 17.03 19.78 -3.89
C PRO A 293 16.84 19.43 -2.41
N GLY A 294 16.86 18.13 -2.11
CA GLY A 294 16.72 17.56 -0.78
C GLY A 294 15.26 17.47 -0.32
N ARG A 295 15.08 17.55 1.00
CA ARG A 295 13.78 17.37 1.65
C ARG A 295 12.95 18.64 1.52
N SER A 296 11.68 18.46 1.16
CA SER A 296 10.70 19.53 1.18
C SER A 296 9.30 18.97 1.41
N THR A 297 8.31 19.85 1.43
CA THR A 297 6.91 19.50 1.64
C THR A 297 6.09 20.09 0.51
N LEU A 298 5.24 19.26 -0.09
CA LEU A 298 4.20 19.70 -1.00
C LEU A 298 2.97 20.11 -0.21
N GLN A 299 2.46 21.30 -0.49
CA GLN A 299 1.17 21.77 0.00
C GLN A 299 0.12 21.46 -1.05
N LEU A 300 -0.94 20.76 -0.64
CA LEU A 300 -2.04 20.37 -1.49
C LEU A 300 -3.33 20.93 -0.95
N SER A 301 -4.10 21.58 -1.81
CA SER A 301 -5.45 22.04 -1.51
C SER A 301 -6.43 21.42 -2.49
N SER A 302 -7.40 20.66 -1.98
CA SER A 302 -8.47 20.06 -2.78
C SER A 302 -9.77 20.07 -1.98
N GLY A 303 -10.88 20.47 -2.62
CA GLY A 303 -12.18 20.58 -1.97
C GLY A 303 -12.20 21.49 -0.73
N GLY A 304 -11.36 22.53 -0.70
CA GLY A 304 -11.22 23.45 0.45
C GLY A 304 -10.44 22.88 1.64
N LYS A 305 -9.90 21.66 1.53
CA LYS A 305 -9.04 21.03 2.55
C LYS A 305 -7.58 21.15 2.15
N GLU A 306 -6.78 21.70 3.05
CA GLU A 306 -5.32 21.72 2.92
C GLU A 306 -4.69 20.48 3.57
N SER A 307 -3.70 19.92 2.90
CA SER A 307 -2.87 18.85 3.42
C SER A 307 -1.44 19.00 2.92
N THR A 308 -0.55 18.21 3.49
CA THR A 308 0.87 18.23 3.12
C THR A 308 1.36 16.83 2.79
N LEU A 309 2.26 16.74 1.81
CA LEU A 309 2.93 15.52 1.43
C LEU A 309 4.45 15.74 1.52
N SER A 310 5.12 14.93 2.33
CA SER A 310 6.58 14.97 2.42
C SER A 310 7.21 14.43 1.13
N VAL A 311 8.22 15.14 0.61
CA VAL A 311 9.02 14.70 -0.54
C VAL A 311 10.52 14.80 -0.21
N ASP A 312 11.34 14.01 -0.90
CA ASP A 312 12.80 14.11 -0.82
C ASP A 312 13.36 13.91 -2.21
N THR A 313 13.86 14.98 -2.84
CA THR A 313 14.42 14.90 -4.19
C THR A 313 15.92 14.57 -4.19
N GLY A 314 16.56 14.57 -3.02
CA GLY A 314 18.00 14.43 -2.89
C GLY A 314 18.79 15.48 -3.68
N SER A 315 19.99 15.12 -4.11
CA SER A 315 20.90 15.99 -4.88
C SER A 315 21.15 15.48 -6.31
N GLY A 316 20.28 14.59 -6.80
CA GLY A 316 20.41 13.97 -8.10
C GLY A 316 20.23 14.95 -9.26
N THR A 317 20.53 14.49 -10.48
CA THR A 317 20.29 15.29 -11.69
C THR A 317 18.81 15.35 -12.02
N ALA A 318 18.33 16.53 -12.41
CA ALA A 318 16.98 16.72 -12.93
C ALA A 318 16.69 15.76 -14.10
N ARG A 319 15.42 15.37 -14.25
CA ARG A 319 14.94 14.56 -15.36
C ARG A 319 13.56 15.04 -15.77
N THR A 320 13.38 15.27 -17.06
CA THR A 320 12.05 15.53 -17.64
C THR A 320 11.29 14.22 -17.74
N VAL A 321 10.03 14.23 -17.31
CA VAL A 321 9.12 13.09 -17.40
C VAL A 321 7.84 13.55 -18.07
N ASP A 322 7.21 12.65 -18.81
CA ASP A 322 5.90 12.86 -19.39
C ASP A 322 4.83 12.05 -18.62
N PRO A 323 3.53 12.29 -18.87
CA PRO A 323 2.45 11.59 -18.19
C PRO A 323 2.42 10.08 -18.43
N GLU A 324 2.94 9.60 -19.56
CA GLU A 324 3.07 8.18 -19.83
C GLU A 324 4.14 7.54 -18.92
N CYS A 325 5.27 8.22 -18.75
CA CYS A 325 6.32 7.83 -17.82
C CYS A 325 5.82 7.81 -16.37
N ALA A 326 4.97 8.77 -15.99
CA ALA A 326 4.32 8.78 -14.68
C ALA A 326 3.37 7.57 -14.51
N ASN A 327 2.58 7.23 -15.53
CA ASN A 327 1.69 6.07 -15.50
C ASN A 327 2.45 4.73 -15.46
N ALA A 328 3.57 4.62 -16.18
CA ALA A 328 4.47 3.48 -16.08
C ALA A 328 5.05 3.34 -14.65
N ALA A 329 5.54 4.44 -14.10
CA ALA A 329 6.01 4.51 -12.71
C ALA A 329 4.94 4.11 -11.69
N LEU A 330 3.69 4.54 -11.88
CA LEU A 330 2.56 4.14 -11.04
C LEU A 330 2.34 2.62 -11.07
N GLY A 331 2.35 2.01 -12.26
CA GLY A 331 2.27 0.56 -12.41
C GLY A 331 3.37 -0.19 -11.67
N GLY A 332 4.62 0.27 -11.81
CA GLY A 332 5.76 -0.28 -11.07
C GLY A 332 5.61 -0.16 -9.55
N LEU A 333 5.17 1.00 -9.05
CA LEU A 333 4.95 1.23 -7.61
C LEU A 333 3.88 0.29 -7.02
N ILE A 334 2.77 0.12 -7.74
CA ILE A 334 1.69 -0.80 -7.38
C ILE A 334 2.18 -2.25 -7.41
N GLY A 335 3.07 -2.57 -8.35
CA GLY A 335 3.73 -3.88 -8.44
C GLY A 335 4.81 -4.12 -7.37
N GLY A 336 5.10 -3.12 -6.53
CA GLY A 336 6.09 -3.21 -5.45
C GLY A 336 7.50 -2.71 -5.81
N SER A 337 7.71 -2.19 -7.02
CA SER A 337 9.00 -1.58 -7.40
C SER A 337 9.31 -0.37 -6.51
N ARG A 338 10.57 -0.24 -6.11
CA ARG A 338 11.12 0.90 -5.35
C ARG A 338 12.40 1.41 -5.98
N VAL A 339 12.52 1.25 -7.30
CA VAL A 339 13.72 1.61 -8.07
C VAL A 339 13.60 3.06 -8.55
N ALA A 340 14.73 3.77 -8.54
CA ALA A 340 14.78 5.12 -9.06
C ALA A 340 14.50 5.14 -10.57
N LEU A 341 13.70 6.10 -11.03
CA LEU A 341 13.34 6.23 -12.43
C LEU A 341 14.56 6.62 -13.26
N THR A 342 14.94 5.76 -14.21
CA THR A 342 16.16 5.89 -15.04
C THR A 342 15.89 5.94 -16.55
N SER A 343 14.68 5.61 -16.98
CA SER A 343 14.20 5.69 -18.36
C SER A 343 12.71 5.98 -18.37
N CYS A 344 12.23 6.65 -19.42
CA CYS A 344 10.81 6.80 -19.73
C CYS A 344 10.45 5.98 -20.96
N PRO A 345 9.20 5.50 -21.09
CA PRO A 345 8.74 4.77 -22.27
C PRO A 345 8.95 5.52 -23.59
N SER A 346 8.92 6.86 -23.56
CA SER A 346 9.14 7.72 -24.73
C SER A 346 10.61 7.88 -25.16
N ASP A 347 11.57 7.46 -24.31
CA ASP A 347 13.01 7.59 -24.57
C ASP A 347 13.50 6.67 -25.70
N ALA A 348 12.83 5.54 -25.95
CA ALA A 348 13.19 4.60 -27.01
C ALA A 348 12.00 3.71 -27.43
N LEU A 349 12.03 3.20 -28.66
CA LEU A 349 11.12 2.14 -29.09
C LEU A 349 11.61 0.79 -28.57
N SER A 350 10.81 0.18 -27.68
CA SER A 350 11.12 -1.15 -27.14
C SER A 350 11.08 -2.22 -28.23
N THR A 351 11.77 -3.34 -28.03
CA THR A 351 11.75 -4.46 -28.98
C THR A 351 10.34 -5.00 -29.19
N GLY A 352 9.54 -5.12 -28.13
CA GLY A 352 8.16 -5.60 -28.21
C GLY A 352 7.25 -4.62 -28.96
N ASP A 353 7.42 -3.32 -28.77
CA ASP A 353 6.63 -2.32 -29.49
C ASP A 353 7.03 -2.21 -30.96
N ALA A 354 8.34 -2.35 -31.26
CA ALA A 354 8.82 -2.43 -32.64
C ALA A 354 8.22 -3.64 -33.36
N GLU A 355 8.18 -4.81 -32.72
CA GLU A 355 7.54 -6.00 -33.29
C GLU A 355 6.03 -5.79 -33.53
N ALA A 356 5.32 -5.19 -32.56
CA ALA A 356 3.90 -4.92 -32.70
C ALA A 356 3.59 -3.93 -33.83
N VAL A 357 4.41 -2.89 -34.00
CA VAL A 357 4.30 -1.94 -35.11
C VAL A 357 4.61 -2.62 -36.44
N HIS A 358 5.68 -3.42 -36.55
CA HIS A 358 5.98 -4.15 -37.79
C HIS A 358 4.83 -5.08 -38.19
N LYS A 359 4.33 -5.91 -37.27
CA LYS A 359 3.21 -6.83 -37.53
C LYS A 359 1.92 -6.12 -37.90
N LEU A 360 1.66 -4.94 -37.33
CA LEU A 360 0.54 -4.11 -37.74
C LEU A 360 0.69 -3.68 -39.20
N VAL A 361 1.86 -3.21 -39.61
CA VAL A 361 2.04 -2.71 -40.97
C VAL A 361 2.08 -3.86 -42.00
N ASP A 362 2.63 -5.02 -41.63
CA ASP A 362 2.56 -6.24 -42.45
C ASP A 362 1.11 -6.69 -42.66
N PHE A 363 0.29 -6.62 -41.61
CA PHE A 363 -1.16 -6.85 -41.70
C PHE A 363 -1.83 -5.86 -42.67
N LEU A 364 -1.47 -4.58 -42.63
CA LEU A 364 -1.99 -3.58 -43.56
C LEU A 364 -1.55 -3.83 -45.01
N ALA A 365 -0.29 -4.23 -45.21
CA ALA A 365 0.24 -4.59 -46.52
C ALA A 365 -0.48 -5.82 -47.10
N ALA A 366 -0.75 -6.83 -46.27
CA ALA A 366 -1.53 -8.01 -46.67
C ALA A 366 -2.96 -7.66 -47.08
N ARG A 367 -3.56 -6.63 -46.46
CA ARG A 367 -4.88 -6.07 -46.84
C ARG A 367 -4.84 -5.20 -48.11
N LYS A 368 -3.65 -4.96 -48.68
CA LYS A 368 -3.45 -4.17 -49.92
C LYS A 368 -4.01 -2.76 -49.82
N ILE A 369 -3.80 -2.09 -48.68
CA ILE A 369 -4.18 -0.67 -48.54
C ILE A 369 -3.33 0.20 -49.48
N SER A 370 -3.91 1.27 -50.01
CA SER A 370 -3.27 2.11 -51.03
C SER A 370 -2.30 3.14 -50.45
N ALA A 371 -2.53 3.60 -49.22
CA ALA A 371 -1.70 4.59 -48.55
C ALA A 371 -1.90 4.56 -47.03
N ILE A 372 -0.87 5.00 -46.30
CA ILE A 372 -0.92 5.28 -44.85
C ILE A 372 -0.70 6.78 -44.65
N THR A 373 -1.55 7.41 -43.85
CA THR A 373 -1.23 8.69 -43.21
C THR A 373 -0.68 8.37 -41.83
N VAL A 374 0.55 8.81 -41.55
CA VAL A 374 1.23 8.56 -40.27
C VAL A 374 1.24 9.82 -39.42
N VAL A 375 0.89 9.68 -38.15
CA VAL A 375 0.95 10.77 -37.16
C VAL A 375 1.93 10.39 -36.07
N GLY A 376 2.98 11.18 -35.94
CA GLY A 376 4.01 11.05 -34.92
C GLY A 376 4.28 12.39 -34.22
N ASP A 377 5.08 12.32 -33.16
CA ASP A 377 5.66 13.48 -32.47
C ASP A 377 7.20 13.43 -32.45
N ASP A 378 7.80 14.35 -31.69
CA ASP A 378 9.25 14.52 -31.57
C ASP A 378 9.97 13.53 -30.65
N SER A 379 9.24 12.66 -29.95
CA SER A 379 9.86 11.65 -29.07
C SER A 379 10.71 10.67 -29.87
N ALA A 380 11.77 10.15 -29.22
CA ALA A 380 12.66 9.17 -29.85
C ALA A 380 11.90 7.90 -30.25
N ARG A 381 10.97 7.44 -29.40
CA ARG A 381 10.09 6.32 -29.71
C ARG A 381 9.23 6.57 -30.96
N SER A 382 8.54 7.70 -31.02
CA SER A 382 7.70 8.06 -32.18
C SER A 382 8.50 8.12 -33.47
N LYS A 383 9.67 8.78 -33.44
CA LYS A 383 10.56 8.87 -34.62
C LYS A 383 10.98 7.49 -35.12
N ALA A 384 11.34 6.59 -34.21
CA ALA A 384 11.69 5.21 -34.56
C ALA A 384 10.48 4.42 -35.11
N ALA A 385 9.31 4.55 -34.49
CA ALA A 385 8.09 3.88 -34.95
C ALA A 385 7.63 4.39 -36.32
N ALA A 386 7.67 5.70 -36.55
CA ALA A 386 7.32 6.30 -37.83
C ALA A 386 8.32 5.90 -38.93
N ALA A 387 9.60 5.70 -38.60
CA ALA A 387 10.57 5.12 -39.53
C ALA A 387 10.24 3.66 -39.88
N ALA A 388 9.84 2.85 -38.90
CA ALA A 388 9.38 1.47 -39.11
C ALA A 388 8.15 1.41 -40.03
N VAL A 389 7.16 2.30 -39.83
CA VAL A 389 5.98 2.39 -40.70
C VAL A 389 6.36 2.77 -42.13
N ARG A 390 7.28 3.73 -42.32
CA ARG A 390 7.75 4.15 -43.65
C ARG A 390 8.57 3.07 -44.37
N ALA A 391 9.22 2.17 -43.65
CA ALA A 391 10.02 1.09 -44.23
C ALA A 391 9.19 -0.05 -44.83
N ALA A 392 7.88 -0.10 -44.59
CA ALA A 392 7.04 -1.26 -44.92
C ALA A 392 6.55 -1.35 -46.38
N GLY A 393 7.00 -0.44 -47.26
CA GLY A 393 6.71 -0.51 -48.70
C GLY A 393 5.29 -0.08 -49.11
N ILE A 394 4.45 0.40 -48.18
CA ILE A 394 3.20 1.10 -48.48
C ILE A 394 3.50 2.60 -48.60
N PRO A 395 2.91 3.35 -49.55
CA PRO A 395 3.06 4.81 -49.60
C PRO A 395 2.62 5.46 -48.29
N VAL A 396 3.53 6.18 -47.63
CA VAL A 396 3.29 6.86 -46.35
C VAL A 396 3.35 8.37 -46.50
N PHE A 397 2.38 9.07 -45.94
CA PHE A 397 2.24 10.52 -45.99
C PHE A 397 2.06 11.11 -44.59
N ASP A 398 2.50 12.35 -44.39
CA ASP A 398 2.33 13.08 -43.13
C ASP A 398 1.00 13.86 -43.10
N THR A 399 0.24 13.85 -44.19
CA THR A 399 -1.06 14.51 -44.33
C THR A 399 -2.11 13.52 -44.82
N GLU A 400 -3.39 13.82 -44.54
CA GLU A 400 -4.52 13.00 -44.99
C GLU A 400 -4.47 12.82 -46.52
N GLN A 401 -4.56 11.57 -46.97
CA GLN A 401 -4.71 11.23 -48.39
C GLN A 401 -6.05 10.53 -48.65
N PRO A 402 -6.63 10.66 -49.86
CA PRO A 402 -7.81 9.90 -50.25
C PRO A 402 -7.57 8.39 -50.09
N ASN A 403 -8.54 7.69 -49.50
CA ASN A 403 -8.48 6.24 -49.29
C ASN A 403 -7.26 5.75 -48.48
N SER A 404 -6.74 6.57 -47.56
CA SER A 404 -5.65 6.16 -46.66
C SER A 404 -6.17 5.47 -45.39
N ALA A 405 -5.30 4.69 -44.75
CA ALA A 405 -5.46 4.31 -43.34
C ALA A 405 -4.71 5.33 -42.46
N LEU A 406 -5.23 5.64 -41.27
CA LEU A 406 -4.51 6.45 -40.29
C LEU A 406 -3.72 5.52 -39.36
N VAL A 407 -2.44 5.79 -39.18
CA VAL A 407 -1.57 5.10 -38.21
C VAL A 407 -0.97 6.13 -37.24
N VAL A 408 -1.36 6.07 -35.97
CA VAL A 408 -0.91 7.01 -34.93
C VAL A 408 0.18 6.34 -34.08
N VAL A 409 1.38 6.91 -34.11
CA VAL A 409 2.58 6.46 -33.38
C VAL A 409 3.20 7.58 -32.53
N SER A 410 2.42 8.60 -32.19
CA SER A 410 2.80 9.69 -31.29
C SER A 410 2.61 9.31 -29.81
N GLY A 411 2.92 10.23 -28.90
CA GLY A 411 2.51 10.20 -27.50
C GLY A 411 1.08 10.70 -27.28
N TRP A 412 0.62 10.62 -26.03
CA TRP A 412 -0.81 10.75 -25.69
C TRP A 412 -1.44 12.08 -26.07
N SER A 413 -0.79 13.21 -25.79
CA SER A 413 -1.39 14.53 -26.10
C SER A 413 -1.55 14.76 -27.60
N THR A 414 -0.51 14.47 -28.39
CA THR A 414 -0.58 14.58 -29.85
C THR A 414 -1.59 13.62 -30.45
N ALA A 415 -1.68 12.39 -29.93
CA ALA A 415 -2.72 11.44 -30.35
C ALA A 415 -4.12 11.95 -30.03
N ALA A 416 -4.34 12.51 -28.84
CA ALA A 416 -5.65 13.05 -28.43
C ALA A 416 -6.10 14.21 -29.32
N ASP A 417 -5.20 15.15 -29.60
CA ASP A 417 -5.48 16.29 -30.46
C ASP A 417 -5.84 15.84 -31.89
N GLU A 418 -5.11 14.86 -32.41
CA GLU A 418 -5.37 14.32 -33.75
C GLU A 418 -6.69 13.56 -33.80
N LEU A 419 -6.90 12.62 -32.88
CA LEU A 419 -8.13 11.81 -32.83
C LEU A 419 -9.37 12.68 -32.66
N SER A 420 -9.27 13.76 -31.87
CA SER A 420 -10.36 14.74 -31.73
C SER A 420 -10.67 15.47 -33.05
N LYS A 421 -9.64 15.87 -33.82
CA LYS A 421 -9.85 16.46 -35.16
C LYS A 421 -10.50 15.46 -36.10
N VAL A 422 -10.00 14.22 -36.13
CA VAL A 422 -10.55 13.16 -36.97
C VAL A 422 -12.00 12.86 -36.66
N ALA A 423 -12.36 12.80 -35.38
CA ALA A 423 -13.74 12.59 -34.95
C ALA A 423 -14.68 13.71 -35.45
N VAL A 424 -14.25 14.97 -35.36
CA VAL A 424 -15.02 16.10 -35.91
C VAL A 424 -15.16 16.01 -37.42
N GLU A 425 -14.10 15.63 -38.14
CA GLU A 425 -14.13 15.50 -39.60
C GLU A 425 -15.01 14.35 -40.09
N GLN A 426 -15.03 13.23 -39.38
CA GLN A 426 -15.87 12.06 -39.69
C GLN A 426 -17.37 12.38 -39.67
N THR A 427 -17.79 13.43 -38.95
CA THR A 427 -19.19 13.91 -39.00
C THR A 427 -19.55 14.59 -40.32
N ARG A 428 -18.56 15.01 -41.10
CA ARG A 428 -18.74 15.81 -42.33
C ARG A 428 -18.45 15.02 -43.59
N LYS A 429 -17.41 14.18 -43.58
CA LYS A 429 -16.99 13.36 -44.72
C LYS A 429 -16.47 12.00 -44.25
N PRO A 430 -16.51 10.95 -45.09
CA PRO A 430 -15.78 9.72 -44.82
C PRO A 430 -14.27 10.00 -44.80
N THR A 431 -13.66 9.96 -43.61
CA THR A 431 -12.21 10.12 -43.39
C THR A 431 -11.61 8.77 -42.98
N PHE A 432 -10.43 8.42 -43.52
CA PHE A 432 -9.69 7.18 -43.23
C PHE A 432 -10.49 5.89 -43.41
N ILE A 433 -11.06 5.68 -44.61
CA ILE A 433 -11.92 4.52 -44.93
C ILE A 433 -11.25 3.16 -44.70
N ASN A 434 -9.91 3.09 -44.69
CA ASN A 434 -9.16 1.86 -44.45
C ASN A 434 -8.88 1.59 -42.96
N GLY A 435 -9.40 2.43 -42.07
CA GLY A 435 -9.36 2.28 -40.62
C GLY A 435 -8.40 3.25 -39.93
N ILE A 436 -8.59 3.36 -38.61
CA ILE A 436 -7.73 4.09 -37.69
C ILE A 436 -6.99 3.05 -36.82
N TYR A 437 -5.67 3.07 -36.88
CA TYR A 437 -4.80 2.16 -36.15
C TYR A 437 -3.92 2.95 -35.19
N LEU A 438 -3.86 2.51 -33.94
CA LEU A 438 -3.08 3.15 -32.89
C LEU A 438 -1.89 2.26 -32.54
N ALA A 439 -0.78 2.89 -32.17
CA ALA A 439 0.34 2.19 -31.57
C ALA A 439 -0.06 1.53 -30.23
N PRO A 440 0.64 0.46 -29.80
CA PRO A 440 0.29 -0.27 -28.58
C PRO A 440 0.14 0.65 -27.35
N TRP A 441 1.09 1.55 -27.14
CA TRP A 441 1.14 2.44 -25.97
C TRP A 441 0.03 3.51 -25.94
N LEU A 442 -0.79 3.62 -26.99
CA LEU A 442 -1.97 4.50 -27.04
C LEU A 442 -3.24 3.81 -26.51
N LEU A 443 -3.12 2.60 -25.96
CA LEU A 443 -4.18 1.94 -25.21
C LEU A 443 -4.44 2.71 -23.89
N THR A 444 -5.25 3.77 -23.96
CA THR A 444 -5.79 4.48 -22.79
C THR A 444 -7.26 4.82 -23.03
N ALA A 445 -8.08 4.82 -21.97
CA ALA A 445 -9.51 5.07 -22.13
C ALA A 445 -9.85 6.43 -22.78
N PRO A 446 -9.20 7.56 -22.44
CA PRO A 446 -9.50 8.84 -23.08
C PRO A 446 -9.24 8.84 -24.59
N LEU A 447 -8.17 8.17 -25.04
CA LEU A 447 -7.82 8.10 -26.46
C LEU A 447 -8.80 7.22 -27.23
N LEU A 448 -9.14 6.04 -26.71
CA LEU A 448 -10.07 5.12 -27.38
C LEU A 448 -11.50 5.65 -27.47
N LYS A 449 -11.88 6.53 -26.55
CA LYS A 449 -13.17 7.24 -26.58
C LYS A 449 -13.18 8.49 -27.47
N SER A 450 -12.04 8.87 -28.05
CA SER A 450 -11.98 10.06 -28.91
C SER A 450 -12.55 9.80 -30.30
N VAL A 451 -12.57 8.54 -30.77
CA VAL A 451 -13.09 8.14 -32.09
C VAL A 451 -14.10 7.00 -31.98
N VAL A 452 -14.92 6.81 -33.01
CA VAL A 452 -15.99 5.79 -33.03
C VAL A 452 -15.43 4.37 -32.97
N SER A 453 -14.34 4.10 -33.69
CA SER A 453 -13.68 2.81 -33.71
C SER A 453 -12.20 2.97 -34.02
N SER A 454 -11.36 2.20 -33.32
CA SER A 454 -9.93 2.12 -33.61
C SER A 454 -9.42 0.69 -33.41
N ALA A 455 -8.28 0.37 -34.00
CA ALA A 455 -7.63 -0.93 -33.85
C ALA A 455 -6.20 -0.78 -33.29
N ILE A 456 -5.79 -1.70 -32.42
CA ILE A 456 -4.53 -1.61 -31.67
C ILE A 456 -3.85 -2.99 -31.65
N PRO A 457 -2.55 -3.08 -32.00
CA PRO A 457 -1.79 -4.31 -31.85
C PRO A 457 -1.36 -4.45 -30.38
N LEU A 458 -1.83 -5.51 -29.69
CA LEU A 458 -1.50 -5.78 -28.30
C LEU A 458 -0.72 -7.10 -28.14
N ARG A 459 0.19 -7.11 -27.17
CA ARG A 459 1.00 -8.25 -26.73
C ARG A 459 0.43 -8.92 -25.47
N PHE A 460 -0.88 -8.84 -25.29
CA PHE A 460 -1.62 -9.47 -24.21
C PHE A 460 -3.10 -9.48 -24.55
N ASP A 461 -3.88 -10.35 -23.90
CA ASP A 461 -5.34 -10.27 -23.95
C ASP A 461 -5.84 -9.43 -22.76
N PRO A 462 -6.51 -8.28 -22.99
CA PRO A 462 -7.04 -7.43 -21.90
C PRO A 462 -8.04 -8.12 -20.97
N ARG A 463 -8.48 -9.33 -21.32
CA ARG A 463 -9.43 -10.15 -20.54
C ARG A 463 -8.73 -11.28 -19.77
N ASP A 464 -7.43 -11.45 -19.95
CA ASP A 464 -6.64 -12.45 -19.24
C ASP A 464 -6.59 -12.11 -17.74
N PRO A 465 -6.81 -13.07 -16.81
CA PRO A 465 -6.83 -12.80 -15.37
C PRO A 465 -5.65 -11.98 -14.84
N GLN A 466 -4.45 -12.16 -15.39
CA GLN A 466 -3.26 -11.42 -15.00
C GLN A 466 -3.36 -9.92 -15.33
N THR A 467 -3.92 -9.60 -16.49
CA THR A 467 -4.13 -8.20 -16.94
C THR A 467 -5.27 -7.52 -16.18
N LEU A 468 -6.30 -8.29 -15.81
CA LEU A 468 -7.39 -7.80 -14.96
C LEU A 468 -6.93 -7.57 -13.51
N ALA A 469 -6.00 -8.39 -13.01
CA ALA A 469 -5.42 -8.16 -11.69
C ALA A 469 -4.68 -6.82 -11.62
N TYR A 470 -3.97 -6.43 -12.68
CA TYR A 470 -3.35 -5.11 -12.79
C TYR A 470 -4.38 -3.97 -12.73
N THR A 471 -5.44 -4.03 -13.54
CA THR A 471 -6.44 -2.94 -13.59
C THR A 471 -7.24 -2.83 -12.28
N VAL A 472 -7.48 -3.95 -11.58
CA VAL A 472 -8.05 -3.93 -10.21
C VAL A 472 -7.08 -3.30 -9.21
N ALA A 473 -5.79 -3.69 -9.24
CA ALA A 473 -4.79 -3.11 -8.35
C ALA A 473 -4.62 -1.60 -8.58
N LEU A 474 -4.66 -1.17 -9.85
CA LEU A 474 -4.65 0.23 -10.24
C LEU A 474 -5.86 0.99 -9.72
N ALA A 475 -7.08 0.49 -9.95
CA ALA A 475 -8.29 1.15 -9.47
C ALA A 475 -8.32 1.28 -7.93
N ASN A 476 -7.79 0.30 -7.21
CA ASN A 476 -7.69 0.35 -5.75
C ASN A 476 -6.66 1.37 -5.25
N ALA A 477 -5.51 1.48 -5.94
CA ALA A 477 -4.43 2.38 -5.53
C ALA A 477 -4.66 3.83 -6.00
N PHE A 478 -5.30 4.01 -7.16
CA PHE A 478 -5.51 5.30 -7.81
C PHE A 478 -6.89 5.32 -8.49
N PRO A 479 -7.98 5.61 -7.74
CA PRO A 479 -9.33 5.61 -8.29
C PRO A 479 -9.50 6.58 -9.46
N GLY A 480 -10.16 6.12 -10.52
CA GLY A 480 -10.39 6.90 -11.74
C GLY A 480 -9.28 6.81 -12.80
N GLU A 481 -8.13 6.23 -12.48
CA GLU A 481 -7.09 5.93 -13.47
C GLU A 481 -7.42 4.63 -14.21
N THR A 482 -7.04 4.56 -15.49
CA THR A 482 -7.27 3.39 -16.35
C THR A 482 -5.96 2.75 -16.77
N GLY A 483 -5.98 1.45 -17.06
CA GLY A 483 -4.77 0.72 -17.44
C GLY A 483 -4.07 1.32 -18.66
N SER A 484 -2.74 1.30 -18.62
CA SER A 484 -1.86 1.61 -19.75
C SER A 484 -0.87 0.46 -19.97
N ILE A 485 -0.33 0.31 -21.18
CA ILE A 485 0.67 -0.73 -21.45
C ILE A 485 1.94 -0.51 -20.63
N GLY A 486 2.44 0.73 -20.57
CA GLY A 486 3.63 1.04 -19.77
C GLY A 486 3.44 0.71 -18.28
N GLY A 487 2.25 0.99 -17.73
CA GLY A 487 1.92 0.62 -16.36
C GLY A 487 1.81 -0.90 -16.15
N LEU A 488 1.21 -1.63 -17.08
CA LEU A 488 1.14 -3.10 -17.02
C LEU A 488 2.55 -3.72 -17.07
N ASP A 489 3.38 -3.29 -18.02
CA ASP A 489 4.72 -3.83 -18.22
C ASP A 489 5.60 -3.61 -16.97
N GLU A 490 5.54 -2.42 -16.36
CA GLU A 490 6.26 -2.14 -15.10
C GLU A 490 5.69 -2.89 -13.89
N TRP A 491 4.37 -3.07 -13.82
CA TRP A 491 3.70 -3.86 -12.77
C TRP A 491 4.10 -5.34 -12.82
N LEU A 492 4.19 -5.89 -14.04
CA LEU A 492 4.67 -7.26 -14.27
C LEU A 492 6.16 -7.40 -13.99
N ALA A 493 6.98 -6.46 -14.47
CA ALA A 493 8.42 -6.47 -14.24
C ALA A 493 8.77 -6.43 -12.74
N ALA A 494 8.04 -5.63 -11.95
CA ALA A 494 8.20 -5.56 -10.50
C ALA A 494 7.93 -6.91 -9.79
N GLN A 495 7.11 -7.77 -10.40
CA GLN A 495 6.80 -9.12 -9.91
C GLN A 495 7.67 -10.22 -10.55
N GLY A 496 8.66 -9.84 -11.38
CA GLY A 496 9.49 -10.80 -12.13
C GLY A 496 8.74 -11.54 -13.23
N GLN A 497 7.62 -10.99 -13.71
CA GLN A 497 6.76 -11.56 -14.75
C GLN A 497 6.90 -10.80 -16.08
N ARG A 498 6.33 -11.36 -17.16
CA ARG A 498 6.31 -10.76 -18.51
C ARG A 498 5.00 -11.10 -19.22
N SER A 499 4.59 -10.22 -20.14
CA SER A 499 3.43 -10.41 -21.03
C SER A 499 3.68 -11.48 -22.10
N ASP A 500 2.60 -12.00 -22.70
CA ASP A 500 2.63 -12.95 -23.83
C ASP A 500 3.30 -12.30 -25.07
N PRO A 501 4.24 -12.97 -25.76
CA PRO A 501 4.87 -12.38 -26.94
C PRO A 501 3.94 -12.27 -28.17
N SER A 502 2.79 -12.95 -28.18
CA SER A 502 1.94 -13.02 -29.38
C SER A 502 1.14 -11.74 -29.61
N VAL A 503 1.49 -11.02 -30.69
CA VAL A 503 0.77 -9.81 -31.12
C VAL A 503 -0.57 -10.19 -31.75
N ARG A 504 -1.66 -9.60 -31.31
CA ARG A 504 -2.99 -9.68 -31.95
C ARG A 504 -3.56 -8.28 -32.14
N LEU A 505 -4.41 -8.12 -33.14
CA LEU A 505 -5.13 -6.88 -33.37
C LEU A 505 -6.43 -6.89 -32.57
N TYR A 506 -6.65 -5.85 -31.79
CA TYR A 506 -7.86 -5.64 -31.02
C TYR A 506 -8.59 -4.41 -31.52
N ALA A 507 -9.91 -4.49 -31.66
CA ALA A 507 -10.76 -3.33 -31.91
C ALA A 507 -11.26 -2.76 -30.59
N SER A 508 -11.23 -1.44 -30.47
CA SER A 508 -11.92 -0.70 -29.41
C SER A 508 -13.21 -0.11 -29.96
N ALA A 509 -14.32 -0.34 -29.26
CA ALA A 509 -15.60 0.32 -29.54
C ALA A 509 -16.19 0.92 -28.27
N GLN A 510 -16.82 2.08 -28.42
CA GLN A 510 -17.61 2.68 -27.36
C GLN A 510 -18.93 1.91 -27.23
N VAL A 511 -19.35 1.64 -25.99
CA VAL A 511 -20.65 1.03 -25.71
C VAL A 511 -21.48 2.07 -24.98
N ASP A 512 -22.15 2.92 -25.73
CA ASP A 512 -23.22 3.75 -25.19
C ASP A 512 -24.47 2.89 -25.06
N ALA A 513 -24.68 2.29 -23.89
CA ALA A 513 -26.00 1.78 -23.56
C ALA A 513 -26.96 2.98 -23.48
N MET A 514 -28.05 2.97 -24.25
CA MET A 514 -29.10 3.99 -24.13
C MET A 514 -29.46 4.16 -22.64
N PRO A 515 -29.38 5.38 -22.08
CA PRO A 515 -29.73 5.59 -20.68
C PRO A 515 -31.18 5.13 -20.50
N MET A 516 -31.39 4.13 -19.64
CA MET A 516 -32.74 3.84 -19.18
C MET A 516 -33.23 5.05 -18.41
N ASP A 517 -34.46 5.48 -18.74
CA ASP A 517 -35.06 6.72 -18.30
C ASP A 517 -34.86 7.00 -16.80
N ASN A 518 -34.47 8.24 -16.54
CA ASN A 518 -34.03 8.83 -15.28
C ASN A 518 -34.84 8.41 -14.04
N THR A 519 -34.25 7.60 -13.15
CA THR A 519 -34.57 7.58 -11.70
C THR A 519 -33.40 7.11 -10.79
N MET A 520 -32.20 6.88 -11.33
CA MET A 520 -31.07 6.31 -10.58
C MET A 520 -29.81 7.19 -10.72
N ASP A 521 -29.91 8.47 -10.36
CA ASP A 521 -28.74 9.32 -10.15
C ASP A 521 -27.86 8.68 -9.05
N GLY A 522 -26.64 8.29 -9.39
CA GLY A 522 -25.66 7.70 -8.45
C GLY A 522 -25.29 6.24 -8.67
N MET A 523 -25.76 5.58 -9.74
CA MET A 523 -25.38 4.19 -10.09
C MET A 523 -24.48 4.10 -11.34
N GLU A 524 -23.61 5.09 -11.58
CA GLU A 524 -22.49 4.91 -12.51
C GLU A 524 -21.43 4.04 -11.83
N MET A 525 -21.65 2.73 -11.83
CA MET A 525 -20.74 1.76 -11.24
C MET A 525 -19.53 1.62 -12.16
N ALA A 526 -18.49 2.42 -11.92
CA ALA A 526 -17.16 2.15 -12.49
C ALA A 526 -16.67 0.81 -11.92
N TYR A 527 -16.85 -0.27 -12.67
CA TYR A 527 -16.42 -1.59 -12.23
C TYR A 527 -14.88 -1.65 -12.20
N PRO A 528 -14.27 -2.01 -11.06
CA PRO A 528 -12.85 -2.30 -11.01
C PRO A 528 -12.50 -3.37 -12.04
N GLY A 529 -11.35 -3.25 -12.71
CA GLY A 529 -10.90 -4.24 -13.67
C GLY A 529 -11.12 -3.91 -15.15
N GLN A 530 -11.72 -2.76 -15.47
CA GLN A 530 -11.93 -2.35 -16.88
C GLN A 530 -10.73 -1.59 -17.45
N TRP A 531 -10.30 -1.96 -18.66
CA TRP A 531 -9.29 -1.22 -19.42
C TRP A 531 -9.85 0.08 -20.01
N VAL A 532 -11.11 0.06 -20.43
CA VAL A 532 -11.83 1.23 -20.97
C VAL A 532 -13.22 1.25 -20.34
N PRO A 533 -13.48 2.14 -19.37
CA PRO A 533 -14.81 2.28 -18.79
C PRO A 533 -15.87 2.56 -19.87
N ASN A 534 -17.03 1.90 -19.84
CA ASN A 534 -18.08 2.05 -20.87
C ASN A 534 -17.61 1.77 -22.32
N GLY A 535 -16.57 0.95 -22.48
CA GLY A 535 -16.06 0.51 -23.77
C GLY A 535 -15.75 -0.98 -23.77
N THR A 536 -15.53 -1.53 -24.97
CA THR A 536 -15.10 -2.91 -25.14
C THR A 536 -13.85 -2.99 -26.01
N ILE A 537 -12.98 -3.94 -25.67
CA ILE A 537 -11.80 -4.29 -26.47
C ILE A 537 -11.94 -5.76 -26.84
N VAL A 538 -12.03 -6.04 -28.14
CA VAL A 538 -12.26 -7.40 -28.66
C VAL A 538 -11.18 -7.77 -29.68
N PRO A 539 -10.66 -9.01 -29.65
CA PRO A 539 -9.71 -9.46 -30.66
C PRO A 539 -10.42 -9.55 -32.01
N ILE A 540 -9.85 -8.92 -33.04
CA ILE A 540 -10.34 -8.95 -34.42
C ILE A 540 -9.40 -9.71 -35.37
N SER A 541 -8.28 -10.21 -34.84
CA SER A 541 -7.37 -11.11 -35.56
C SER A 541 -6.93 -12.28 -34.68
N GLY A 542 -6.42 -13.34 -35.32
CA GLY A 542 -5.53 -14.28 -34.66
C GLY A 542 -4.15 -13.65 -34.39
N PRO A 543 -3.19 -14.43 -33.85
CA PRO A 543 -1.80 -14.00 -33.76
C PRO A 543 -1.29 -13.52 -35.12
N LEU A 544 -0.73 -12.31 -35.16
CA LEU A 544 -0.09 -11.75 -36.34
C LEU A 544 1.28 -12.43 -36.52
N SER A 545 1.56 -12.87 -37.75
CA SER A 545 2.79 -13.54 -38.16
C SER A 545 3.89 -12.56 -38.48
#